data_AF-A0AAD4DMZ7-F1
#
_entry.id   AF-A0AAD4DMZ7-F1
#
_cell.length_a   1.000
_cell.length_b   1.000
_cell.length_c   1.000
_cell.angle_alpha   90.00
_cell.angle_beta   90.00
_cell.angle_gamma   90.00
#
_symmetry.space_group_name_H-M   'P 1'
#
loop_
_entity.id
_entity.type
_entity.pdbx_description
1 polymer ?
#
loop_
_entity_poly.entity_id
_entity_poly.type
_entity_poly.pdbx_seq_one_letter_code
_entity_poly.pdbx_strand_id
1 'polypeptide(L)' 'RLEYLVHWKGYPREEREWLLASELRNAPQAIADFHRKHPAAPRPMPTMRLRFQALENLTVPTQVPC' A
#
# COMPACT_ATOMS: atom_id res chain seq x y z
N ARG A 1 -12.33 -1.24 -0.48
CA ARG A 1 -12.27 -1.59 -1.93
C ARG A 1 -11.42 -0.51 -2.59
N LEU A 2 -10.44 -0.87 -3.43
CA LEU A 2 -9.48 0.09 -4.00
C LEU A 2 -9.85 0.40 -5.45
N GLU A 3 -9.87 1.68 -5.78
CA GLU A 3 -10.25 2.21 -7.09
C GLU A 3 -9.16 3.13 -7.62
N TYR A 4 -8.98 3.14 -8.94
CA TYR A 4 -8.05 4.00 -9.65
C TYR A 4 -8.83 4.85 -10.65
N LEU A 5 -8.47 6.13 -10.71
CA LEU A 5 -8.96 7.02 -11.75
C LEU A 5 -8.10 6.81 -13.01
N VAL A 6 -8.69 6.19 -14.03
CA VAL A 6 -7.99 5.81 -15.26
C VAL A 6 -8.16 6.91 -16.29
N HIS A 7 -7.07 7.27 -16.94
CA HIS A 7 -7.08 8.17 -18.08
C HIS A 7 -6.77 7.38 -19.35
N TRP A 8 -7.75 7.28 -20.23
CA TRP A 8 -7.64 6.54 -21.48
C TRP A 8 -6.76 7.30 -22.49
N LYS A 9 -5.92 6.56 -23.22
CA LYS A 9 -5.05 7.14 -24.24
C LYS A 9 -5.91 7.62 -25.42
N GLY A 10 -5.76 8.90 -25.78
CA GLY A 10 -6.49 9.50 -26.90
C GLY A 10 -7.85 10.08 -26.54
N TYR A 11 -8.27 9.96 -25.27
CA TYR A 11 -9.49 10.54 -24.75
C TYR A 11 -9.19 11.76 -23.89
N PRO A 12 -10.13 12.71 -23.78
CA PRO A 12 -9.92 13.91 -23.00
C PRO A 12 -10.08 13.61 -21.49
N ARG A 13 -9.85 14.61 -20.64
CA ARG A 13 -9.82 14.40 -19.18
C ARG A 13 -11.21 14.13 -18.59
N GLU A 14 -12.26 14.55 -19.28
CA GLU A 14 -13.65 14.39 -18.86
C GLU A 14 -14.08 12.91 -18.91
N GLU A 15 -13.47 12.10 -19.79
CA GLU A 15 -13.74 10.67 -19.92
C GLU A 15 -12.90 9.80 -18.97
N ARG A 16 -12.43 10.36 -17.86
CA ARG A 16 -11.75 9.57 -16.83
C ARG A 16 -12.77 8.81 -16.01
N GLU A 17 -12.50 7.53 -15.83
CA GLU A 17 -13.40 6.64 -15.11
C GLU A 17 -12.73 6.06 -13.87
N TRP A 18 -13.53 5.88 -12.81
CA TRP A 18 -13.11 5.16 -11.62
C TRP A 18 -13.27 3.66 -11.87
N LEU A 19 -12.15 2.97 -12.01
CA LEU A 19 -12.12 1.54 -12.21
C LEU A 19 -11.55 0.84 -10.98
N LEU A 20 -12.07 -0.34 -10.69
CA LEU A 20 -11.58 -1.13 -9.58
C LEU A 20 -10.19 -1.68 -9.86
N ALA A 21 -9.39 -1.78 -8.80
CA ALA A 21 -8.10 -2.45 -8.87
C ALA A 21 -8.21 -3.89 -9.42
N SER A 22 -9.35 -4.55 -9.19
CA SER A 22 -9.65 -5.88 -9.73
C SER A 22 -9.91 -5.93 -11.24
N GLU A 23 -10.32 -4.82 -11.85
CA GLU A 23 -10.58 -4.70 -13.29
C GLU A 23 -9.33 -4.29 -14.07
N LEU A 24 -8.41 -3.59 -13.41
CA LEU A 24 -7.14 -3.12 -13.98
C LEU A 24 -6.05 -4.19 -14.10
N ARG A 25 -6.43 -5.48 -14.13
CA ARG A 25 -5.50 -6.62 -14.26
C ARG A 25 -4.69 -6.58 -15.55
N ASN A 26 -5.21 -5.92 -16.59
CA ASN A 26 -4.58 -5.85 -17.90
C ASN A 26 -3.48 -4.76 -18.00
N ALA A 27 -3.33 -3.92 -16.98
CA ALA A 27 -2.38 -2.80 -17.00
C ALA A 27 -1.44 -2.76 -15.76
N PRO A 28 -0.76 -3.87 -15.40
CA PRO A 28 0.08 -3.91 -14.20
C PRO A 28 1.26 -2.92 -14.26
N GLN A 29 1.78 -2.67 -15.46
CA GLN A 29 2.91 -1.76 -15.67
C GLN A 29 2.54 -0.30 -15.37
N ALA A 30 1.37 0.15 -15.83
CA ALA A 30 0.89 1.50 -15.57
C ALA A 30 0.66 1.75 -14.06
N ILE A 31 0.15 0.73 -13.35
CA ILE A 31 -0.02 0.77 -11.90
C ILE A 31 1.33 0.82 -11.20
N ALA A 32 2.30 0.01 -11.61
CA ALA A 32 3.65 0.01 -11.04
C ALA A 32 4.36 1.35 -11.23
N ASP A 33 4.26 1.95 -12.42
CA ASP A 33 4.82 3.28 -12.70
C ASP A 33 4.13 4.38 -11.88
N PHE A 34 2.81 4.28 -11.67
CA PHE A 34 2.08 5.18 -10.78
C PHE A 34 2.57 5.09 -9.33
N HIS A 35 2.69 3.89 -8.76
CA HIS A 35 3.21 3.70 -7.40
C HIS A 35 4.69 4.05 -7.25
N ARG A 36 5.49 3.92 -8.30
CA ARG A 36 6.89 4.40 -8.30
C ARG A 36 6.97 5.90 -8.14
N LYS A 37 6.05 6.64 -8.78
CA LYS A 37 5.96 8.12 -8.67
C LYS A 37 5.26 8.57 -7.39
N HIS A 38 4.34 7.75 -6.88
CA HIS A 38 3.52 8.04 -5.71
C HIS A 38 3.63 6.91 -4.68
N PRO A 39 4.77 6.79 -3.97
CA PRO A 39 5.00 5.69 -3.03
C PRO A 39 4.04 5.68 -1.83
N ALA A 40 3.48 6.84 -1.49
CA ALA A 40 2.48 6.98 -0.42
C ALA A 40 1.04 6.67 -0.88
N ALA A 41 0.81 6.39 -2.17
CA ALA A 41 -0.51 6.07 -2.67
C ALA A 41 -1.02 4.75 -2.07
N PRO A 42 -2.34 4.63 -1.83
CA PRO A 42 -2.92 3.40 -1.34
C PRO A 42 -2.67 2.28 -2.36
N ARG A 43 -2.01 1.22 -1.89
CA ARG A 43 -1.76 0.00 -2.64
C ARG A 43 -2.45 -1.16 -1.94
N PRO A 44 -2.83 -2.23 -2.67
CA PRO A 44 -3.21 -3.47 -2.02
C PRO A 44 -1.98 -3.97 -1.27
N MET A 45 -1.92 -3.70 0.03
CA MET A 45 -0.94 -4.34 0.88
C MET A 45 -1.45 -5.76 1.10
N PRO A 46 -0.68 -6.80 0.69
CA PRO A 46 -0.97 -8.13 1.20
C PRO A 46 -0.96 -7.99 2.72
N THR A 47 -2.04 -8.42 3.37
CA THR A 47 -2.28 -8.28 4.80
C THR A 47 -0.96 -8.56 5.50
N MET A 48 -0.30 -7.50 5.98
CA MET A 48 1.03 -7.66 6.57
C MET A 48 0.76 -8.59 7.74
N ARG A 49 1.23 -9.85 7.65
CA ARG A 49 1.17 -10.79 8.77
C ARG A 49 2.21 -10.30 9.76
N LEU A 50 1.91 -9.15 10.36
CA LEU A 50 2.61 -8.60 11.49
C LEU A 50 2.54 -9.69 12.55
N ARG A 51 3.64 -10.41 12.71
CA ARG A 51 3.84 -11.29 13.84
C ARG A 51 4.09 -10.35 15.01
N PHE A 52 3.00 -9.86 15.60
CA PHE A 52 3.08 -9.20 16.88
C PHE A 52 3.60 -10.25 17.87
N GLN A 53 4.88 -10.13 18.19
CA GLN A 53 5.48 -10.85 19.30
C GLN A 53 5.24 -10.02 20.55
N ALA A 54 5.00 -10.71 21.67
CA ALA A 54 4.95 -10.04 22.96
C ALA A 54 6.31 -9.35 23.19
N LEU A 55 6.28 -8.06 23.52
CA LEU A 55 7.49 -7.34 23.88
C LEU A 55 7.97 -7.86 25.24
N GLU A 56 9.14 -8.49 25.26
CA GLU A 56 9.78 -8.87 26.52
C GLU A 56 10.26 -7.60 27.23
N ASN A 57 9.93 -7.48 28.52
CA ASN A 57 10.38 -6.34 29.33
C ASN A 57 11.87 -6.52 29.65
N LEU A 58 12.72 -5.74 28.99
CA LEU A 58 14.17 -5.76 29.19
C LEU A 58 14.63 -4.89 30.38
N THR A 59 13.70 -4.28 31.11
CA THR A 59 14.00 -3.43 32.27
C THR A 59 14.12 -4.31 33.52
N VAL A 60 15.09 -5.21 33.53
CA VAL A 60 15.47 -5.94 34.75
C VAL A 60 16.13 -4.92 35.70
N PRO A 61 15.60 -4.69 36.91
CA PRO A 61 16.29 -3.86 37.89
C PRO A 61 17.60 -4.56 38.25
N THR A 62 18.72 -3.93 37.91
CA THR A 62 20.04 -4.37 38.38
C THR A 62 20.02 -4.23 39.89
N GLN A 63 20.07 -5.36 40.61
CA GLN A 63 20.19 -5.34 42.05
C GLN A 63 21.53 -4.70 42.39
N VAL A 64 21.49 -3.47 42.90
CA VAL A 64 22.66 -2.81 43.48
C VAL A 64 22.89 -3.49 44.83
N PRO A 65 24.02 -4.19 45.04
CA PRO A 65 24.30 -4.80 46.34
C PRO A 65 24.48 -3.71 47.40
N CYS A 66 23.87 -3.95 48.57
CA CYS A 66 23.97 -3.09 49.76
C CYS A 66 25.37 -3.16 50.40
#